data_AF-A0A1H3X9Q8-F1
#
_entry.id   AF-A0A1H3X9Q8-F1
#
_cell.length_a   1.000
_cell.length_b   1.000
_cell.length_c   1.000
_cell.angle_alpha   90.00
_cell.angle_beta   90.00
_cell.angle_gamma   90.00
#
_symmetry.space_group_name_H-M   'P 1'
#
loop_
_entity.id
_entity.type
_entity.pdbx_description
1 polymer ?
#
loop_
_entity_poly.entity_id
_entity_poly.type
_entity_poly.pdbx_seq_one_letter_code
_entity_poly.pdbx_strand_id
1 'polypeptide(L)'
;MKVSGLSFDQGGWFDVYAIAMYDRSKQELSDKMKDLTHLDNPGSVQQIKQWLADNGMEMESLGKKEVAAAIKSAPPELADVLTLRQQLAKSSVKKYQAMKTAVCKDGRAHGMFQFYGANRSGRWAGRIIQLQNLPQNHMPDLEQARDIVKSGDYEMVSLLYDDVPDTLSQLIRTTFIPRPGYKFIVSDFSAIEARVLSYLANEKWRMEVFNNNGDIYCASASAMFGVPVEKHGQNAHLRQKGKIAELALGYGGSVGALKAMGALDMGLTEDELYPLVASWRSANPNIVQFWWDVDSCVTNTVEKHIRTETHGIIFSYKSGMMFITLPSGRQLSYVKPRMGYNRFGSESVTYEGVGQNKKWERIESYGPKFVENIVQAISRDILAYAMKTLRCCETVGHVHDELIIECDPRVSLEVVCEQMGQTPPWVPGLKLNADEYECRFYMKS
;
A
#
# COMPACT_ATOMS: atom_id res chain seq x y z
N MET A 1 -14.05 5.86 15.37
CA MET A 1 -14.15 5.38 13.96
C MET A 1 -15.58 5.24 13.44
N LYS A 2 -16.35 4.16 13.68
CA LYS A 2 -17.69 3.99 13.04
C LYS A 2 -18.72 5.06 13.42
N VAL A 3 -18.60 5.61 14.63
CA VAL A 3 -19.48 6.69 15.17
C VAL A 3 -18.86 8.06 14.92
N SER A 4 -17.54 8.19 15.08
CA SER A 4 -16.82 9.45 14.84
C SER A 4 -16.92 9.92 13.39
N GLY A 5 -16.80 9.00 12.42
CA GLY A 5 -16.71 9.34 11.00
C GLY A 5 -15.52 10.24 10.66
N LEU A 6 -15.42 10.63 9.39
CA LEU A 6 -14.41 11.57 8.90
C LEU A 6 -15.13 12.75 8.24
N SER A 7 -14.74 13.98 8.60
CA SER A 7 -15.32 15.20 8.05
C SER A 7 -14.81 15.49 6.64
N PHE A 8 -15.66 16.12 5.85
CA PHE A 8 -15.32 16.68 4.54
C PHE A 8 -15.35 18.18 4.59
N ASP A 9 -14.66 18.80 3.65
CA ASP A 9 -14.84 20.21 3.34
C ASP A 9 -16.23 20.42 2.71
N GLN A 10 -17.24 20.58 3.55
CA GLN A 10 -18.63 20.86 3.14
C GLN A 10 -18.96 22.35 3.09
N GLY A 11 -18.06 23.19 3.63
CA GLY A 11 -18.21 24.64 3.63
C GLY A 11 -17.67 25.30 2.35
N GLY A 12 -16.69 24.67 1.68
CA GLY A 12 -16.29 25.00 0.33
C GLY A 12 -16.91 24.01 -0.65
N TRP A 13 -17.42 24.49 -1.78
CA TRP A 13 -17.95 23.69 -2.89
C TRP A 13 -16.87 22.83 -3.58
N PHE A 14 -15.85 22.37 -2.86
CA PHE A 14 -14.63 21.75 -3.38
C PHE A 14 -14.91 20.49 -4.17
N ASP A 15 -15.67 19.55 -3.61
CA ASP A 15 -16.03 18.30 -4.29
C ASP A 15 -16.92 18.57 -5.51
N VAL A 16 -17.83 19.54 -5.41
CA VAL A 16 -18.68 19.98 -6.51
C VAL A 16 -17.86 20.58 -7.64
N TYR A 17 -16.95 21.51 -7.34
CA TYR A 17 -16.07 22.12 -8.33
C TYR A 17 -15.08 21.11 -8.89
N ALA A 18 -14.49 20.23 -8.08
CA ALA A 18 -13.62 19.17 -8.56
C ALA A 18 -14.33 18.25 -9.56
N ILE A 19 -15.59 17.87 -9.29
CA ILE A 19 -16.40 17.08 -10.23
C ILE A 19 -16.65 17.88 -11.52
N ALA A 20 -17.08 19.13 -11.42
CA ALA A 20 -17.38 19.98 -12.58
C ALA A 20 -16.13 20.25 -13.44
N MET A 21 -14.99 20.55 -12.81
CA MET A 21 -13.70 20.77 -13.47
C MET A 21 -13.21 19.51 -14.19
N TYR A 22 -13.35 18.35 -13.55
CA TYR A 22 -12.99 17.09 -14.20
C TYR A 22 -13.91 16.80 -15.39
N ASP A 23 -15.22 16.98 -15.26
CA ASP A 23 -16.17 16.71 -16.35
C ASP A 23 -15.88 17.63 -17.54
N ARG A 24 -15.58 18.92 -17.29
CA ARG A 24 -15.11 19.87 -18.30
C ARG A 24 -13.80 19.43 -18.95
N SER A 25 -12.77 19.15 -18.15
CA SER A 25 -11.46 18.72 -18.67
C SER A 25 -11.56 17.42 -19.47
N LYS A 26 -12.36 16.46 -19.01
CA LYS A 26 -12.58 15.20 -19.71
C LYS A 26 -13.25 15.43 -21.07
N GLN A 27 -14.20 16.35 -21.17
CA GLN A 27 -14.81 16.72 -22.44
C GLN A 27 -13.77 17.33 -23.38
N GLU A 28 -13.02 18.33 -22.92
CA GLU A 28 -11.96 18.99 -23.70
C GLU A 28 -10.88 17.99 -24.18
N LEU A 29 -10.43 17.09 -23.31
CA LEU A 29 -9.48 16.03 -23.65
C LEU A 29 -10.07 15.02 -24.63
N SER A 30 -11.35 14.66 -24.46
CA SER A 30 -12.02 13.73 -25.38
C SER A 30 -12.20 14.35 -26.76
N ASP A 31 -12.48 15.64 -26.85
CA ASP A 31 -12.64 16.34 -28.13
C ASP A 31 -11.29 16.48 -28.84
N LYS A 32 -10.23 16.90 -28.12
CA LYS A 32 -8.85 16.87 -28.65
C LYS A 32 -8.43 15.48 -29.15
N MET A 33 -8.80 14.44 -28.40
CA MET A 33 -8.49 13.06 -28.78
C MET A 33 -9.23 12.64 -30.07
N LYS A 34 -10.49 13.08 -30.25
CA LYS A 34 -11.24 12.84 -31.50
C LYS A 34 -10.63 13.62 -32.67
N ASP A 35 -10.20 14.85 -32.43
CA ASP A 35 -9.59 15.68 -33.48
C ASP A 35 -8.29 15.08 -33.99
N LEU A 36 -7.47 14.51 -33.10
CA LEU A 36 -6.20 13.86 -33.47
C LEU A 36 -6.38 12.47 -34.10
N THR A 37 -7.35 11.69 -33.62
CA THR A 37 -7.47 10.26 -34.01
C THR A 37 -8.58 9.99 -35.03
N HIS A 38 -9.53 10.92 -35.18
CA HIS A 38 -10.76 10.76 -35.95
C HIS A 38 -11.60 9.53 -35.55
N LEU A 39 -11.43 9.05 -34.32
CA LEU A 39 -12.19 7.91 -33.79
C LEU A 39 -13.54 8.35 -33.22
N ASP A 40 -14.58 7.59 -33.50
CA ASP A 40 -15.92 7.82 -32.94
C ASP A 40 -15.94 7.69 -31.41
N ASN A 41 -15.17 6.73 -30.86
CA ASN A 41 -15.08 6.48 -29.43
C ASN A 41 -13.61 6.39 -28.96
N PRO A 42 -12.96 7.53 -28.65
CA PRO A 42 -11.58 7.55 -28.15
C PRO A 42 -11.40 6.85 -26.78
N GLY A 43 -12.49 6.54 -26.08
CA GLY A 43 -12.44 5.76 -24.84
C GLY A 43 -12.28 4.25 -25.05
N SER A 44 -12.50 3.75 -26.28
CA SER A 44 -12.41 2.33 -26.60
C SER A 44 -10.97 1.87 -26.70
N VAL A 45 -10.57 0.95 -25.82
CA VAL A 45 -9.23 0.33 -25.84
C VAL A 45 -8.95 -0.31 -27.20
N GLN A 46 -9.94 -0.98 -27.78
CA GLN A 46 -9.77 -1.66 -29.07
C GLN A 46 -9.54 -0.67 -30.21
N GLN A 47 -10.30 0.43 -30.26
CA GLN A 47 -10.13 1.44 -31.32
C GLN A 47 -8.77 2.13 -31.22
N ILE A 48 -8.33 2.48 -30.01
CA ILE A 48 -7.01 3.09 -29.82
C ILE A 48 -5.89 2.13 -30.20
N LYS A 49 -5.99 0.84 -29.82
CA LYS A 49 -5.00 -0.16 -30.22
C LYS A 49 -4.92 -0.30 -31.74
N GLN A 50 -6.05 -0.32 -32.43
CA GLN A 50 -6.09 -0.39 -33.88
C GLN A 50 -5.47 0.86 -34.50
N TRP A 51 -5.87 2.04 -34.04
CA TRP A 51 -5.32 3.32 -34.54
C TRP A 51 -3.80 3.41 -34.34
N LEU A 52 -3.28 3.00 -33.17
CA LEU A 52 -1.85 2.96 -32.93
C LEU A 52 -1.14 2.00 -33.91
N ALA A 53 -1.71 0.81 -34.14
CA ALA A 53 -1.17 -0.15 -35.10
C ALA A 53 -1.16 0.40 -36.54
N ASP A 54 -2.25 1.04 -36.96
CA ASP A 54 -2.38 1.67 -38.28
C ASP A 54 -1.36 2.81 -38.49
N ASN A 55 -0.91 3.44 -37.39
CA ASN A 55 0.13 4.47 -37.38
C ASN A 55 1.52 3.94 -37.00
N GLY A 56 1.74 2.63 -37.08
CA GLY A 56 3.07 2.01 -36.96
C GLY A 56 3.52 1.69 -35.53
N MET A 57 2.62 1.67 -34.55
CA MET A 57 2.90 1.27 -33.17
C MET A 57 1.93 0.20 -32.67
N GLU A 58 2.37 -1.06 -32.68
CA GLU A 58 1.61 -2.14 -32.05
C GLU A 58 1.82 -2.16 -30.54
N MET A 59 0.73 -2.30 -29.79
CA MET A 59 0.77 -2.45 -28.34
C MET A 59 -0.13 -3.61 -27.90
N GLU A 60 0.40 -4.52 -27.07
CA GLU A 60 -0.40 -5.62 -26.51
C GLU A 60 -1.41 -5.12 -25.46
N SER A 61 -1.00 -4.14 -24.65
CA SER A 61 -1.75 -3.61 -23.51
C SER A 61 -1.70 -2.09 -23.52
N LEU A 62 -2.83 -1.44 -23.22
CA LEU A 62 -2.91 0.00 -22.93
C LEU A 62 -3.02 0.25 -21.42
N GLY A 63 -2.36 -0.60 -20.63
CA GLY A 63 -2.20 -0.43 -19.19
C GLY A 63 -1.37 0.81 -18.85
N LYS A 64 -1.51 1.30 -17.61
CA LYS A 64 -0.84 2.52 -17.15
C LYS A 64 0.68 2.47 -17.33
N LYS A 65 1.32 1.32 -17.07
CA LYS A 65 2.77 1.17 -17.15
C LYS A 65 3.23 1.13 -18.61
N GLU A 66 2.53 0.37 -19.43
CA GLU A 66 2.83 0.17 -20.85
C GLU A 66 2.68 1.47 -21.64
N VAL A 67 1.60 2.23 -21.39
CA VAL A 67 1.40 3.56 -21.99
C VAL A 67 2.50 4.53 -21.55
N ALA A 68 2.84 4.57 -20.26
CA ALA A 68 3.90 5.45 -19.78
C ALA A 68 5.29 5.12 -20.34
N ALA A 69 5.57 3.84 -20.59
CA ALA A 69 6.80 3.41 -21.26
C ALA A 69 6.79 3.81 -22.75
N ALA A 70 5.67 3.58 -23.44
CA ALA A 70 5.52 3.90 -24.86
C ALA A 70 5.68 5.40 -25.15
N ILE A 71 5.14 6.28 -24.30
CA ILE A 71 5.29 7.75 -24.44
C ILE A 71 6.76 8.18 -24.56
N LYS A 72 7.69 7.49 -23.89
CA LYS A 72 9.11 7.86 -23.89
C LYS A 72 9.83 7.60 -25.22
N SER A 73 9.32 6.65 -26.00
CA SER A 73 9.94 6.21 -27.26
C SER A 73 9.06 6.43 -28.48
N ALA A 74 7.81 6.90 -28.29
CA ALA A 74 6.87 7.15 -29.36
C ALA A 74 7.25 8.39 -30.18
N PRO A 75 6.96 8.39 -31.50
CA PRO A 75 6.92 9.61 -32.29
C PRO A 75 6.00 10.67 -31.66
N PRO A 76 6.27 11.98 -31.84
CA PRO A 76 5.54 13.06 -31.16
C PRO A 76 4.01 12.94 -31.26
N GLU A 77 3.48 12.69 -32.46
CA GLU A 77 2.04 12.60 -32.72
C GLU A 77 1.39 11.42 -31.96
N LEU A 78 2.09 10.29 -31.85
CA LEU A 78 1.62 9.12 -31.08
C LEU A 78 1.77 9.35 -29.58
N ALA A 79 2.83 10.03 -29.15
CA ALA A 79 3.06 10.39 -27.76
C ALA A 79 1.94 11.30 -27.23
N ASP A 80 1.45 12.25 -28.03
CA ASP A 80 0.34 13.13 -27.67
C ASP A 80 -0.96 12.33 -27.45
N VAL A 81 -1.30 11.43 -28.37
CA VAL A 81 -2.48 10.55 -28.26
C VAL A 81 -2.38 9.62 -27.04
N LEU A 82 -1.20 9.04 -26.79
CA LEU A 82 -0.96 8.21 -25.62
C LEU A 82 -1.04 9.01 -24.31
N THR A 83 -0.60 10.28 -24.31
CA THR A 83 -0.70 11.19 -23.17
C THR A 83 -2.15 11.53 -22.86
N LEU A 84 -2.93 11.95 -23.87
CA LEU A 84 -4.37 12.19 -23.72
C LEU A 84 -5.11 10.95 -23.21
N ARG A 85 -4.77 9.77 -23.74
CA ARG A 85 -5.32 8.50 -23.29
C ARG A 85 -5.01 8.23 -21.82
N GLN A 86 -3.80 8.54 -21.37
CA GLN A 86 -3.37 8.38 -19.98
C GLN A 86 -4.17 9.30 -19.04
N GLN A 87 -4.37 10.56 -19.44
CA GLN A 87 -5.16 11.53 -18.68
C GLN A 87 -6.64 11.11 -18.58
N LEU A 88 -7.26 10.72 -19.70
CA LEU A 88 -8.63 10.20 -19.75
C LEU A 88 -8.84 8.91 -18.95
N ALA A 89 -7.77 8.14 -18.71
CA ALA A 89 -7.82 6.92 -17.90
C ALA A 89 -7.98 7.19 -16.39
N LYS A 90 -7.63 8.40 -15.92
CA LYS A 90 -7.66 8.74 -14.48
C LYS A 90 -9.10 8.76 -13.99
N SER A 91 -9.37 8.03 -12.91
CA SER A 91 -10.73 7.80 -12.39
C SER A 91 -11.04 8.55 -11.09
N SER A 92 -10.40 9.70 -10.87
CA SER A 92 -10.54 10.52 -9.66
C SER A 92 -12.00 10.91 -9.36
N VAL A 93 -12.84 11.15 -10.37
CA VAL A 93 -14.25 11.52 -10.16
C VAL A 93 -15.09 10.47 -9.47
N LYS A 94 -14.83 9.17 -9.69
CA LYS A 94 -15.60 8.13 -8.98
C LYS A 94 -15.42 8.22 -7.46
N LYS A 95 -14.25 8.69 -7.02
CA LYS A 95 -13.94 8.88 -5.61
C LYS A 95 -14.61 10.15 -5.05
N TYR A 96 -14.59 11.27 -5.79
CA TYR A 96 -15.35 12.47 -5.42
C TYR A 96 -16.86 12.22 -5.35
N GLN A 97 -17.42 11.50 -6.32
CA GLN A 97 -18.83 11.08 -6.31
C GLN A 97 -19.13 10.15 -5.12
N ALA A 98 -18.23 9.22 -4.81
CA ALA A 98 -18.35 8.36 -3.63
C ALA A 98 -18.33 9.19 -2.34
N MET A 99 -17.55 10.27 -2.26
CA MET A 99 -17.54 11.17 -1.10
C MET A 99 -18.88 11.90 -0.97
N LYS A 100 -19.36 12.53 -2.04
CA LYS A 100 -20.65 13.23 -2.08
C LYS A 100 -21.81 12.34 -1.62
N THR A 101 -21.79 11.06 -2.01
CA THR A 101 -22.83 10.08 -1.64
C THR A 101 -22.65 9.47 -0.25
N ALA A 102 -21.43 9.49 0.32
CA ALA A 102 -21.12 8.89 1.63
C ALA A 102 -21.47 9.80 2.82
N VAL A 103 -21.64 11.10 2.57
CA VAL A 103 -21.94 12.09 3.59
C VAL A 103 -23.26 11.78 4.30
N CYS A 104 -23.20 11.69 5.61
CA CYS A 104 -24.36 11.55 6.47
C CYS A 104 -24.88 12.92 6.94
N LYS A 105 -26.02 12.93 7.66
CA LYS A 105 -26.69 14.15 8.15
C LYS A 105 -25.81 15.04 9.05
N ASP A 106 -24.77 14.49 9.66
CA ASP A 106 -23.81 15.18 10.50
C ASP A 106 -22.62 15.78 9.72
N GLY A 107 -22.65 15.71 8.39
CA GLY A 107 -21.59 16.23 7.52
C GLY A 107 -20.35 15.35 7.46
N ARG A 108 -20.44 14.07 7.89
CA ARG A 108 -19.30 13.14 7.98
C ARG A 108 -19.57 11.84 7.24
N ALA A 109 -18.51 11.17 6.78
CA ALA A 109 -18.62 9.82 6.25
C ALA A 109 -18.40 8.79 7.35
N HIS A 110 -19.32 7.83 7.42
CA HIS A 110 -19.29 6.72 8.37
C HIS A 110 -19.14 5.38 7.64
N GLY A 111 -18.81 4.33 8.40
CA GLY A 111 -18.80 2.96 7.85
C GLY A 111 -17.72 2.67 6.80
N MET A 112 -16.69 3.52 6.70
CA MET A 112 -15.63 3.41 5.68
C MET A 112 -14.70 2.20 5.84
N PHE A 113 -14.79 1.46 6.93
CA PHE A 113 -13.89 0.34 7.23
C PHE A 113 -14.67 -0.93 7.55
N GLN A 114 -14.37 -1.99 6.80
CA GLN A 114 -14.83 -3.34 7.12
C GLN A 114 -13.81 -4.04 8.01
N PHE A 115 -14.28 -4.51 9.17
CA PHE A 115 -13.53 -5.42 10.02
C PHE A 115 -13.23 -6.73 9.28
N TYR A 116 -12.00 -7.22 9.38
CA TYR A 116 -11.56 -8.48 8.78
C TYR A 116 -11.78 -8.56 7.25
N GLY A 117 -11.58 -7.45 6.54
CA GLY A 117 -11.76 -7.39 5.09
C GLY A 117 -10.67 -8.14 4.30
N ALA A 118 -9.49 -8.34 4.89
CA ALA A 118 -8.45 -9.22 4.36
C ALA A 118 -8.50 -10.58 5.06
N ASN A 119 -9.05 -11.59 4.38
CA ASN A 119 -9.37 -12.90 4.96
C ASN A 119 -8.19 -13.65 5.60
N ARG A 120 -6.94 -13.33 5.24
CA ARG A 120 -5.74 -14.07 5.67
C ARG A 120 -5.07 -13.45 6.88
N SER A 121 -4.90 -12.13 6.88
CA SER A 121 -4.21 -11.41 7.94
C SER A 121 -5.19 -10.79 8.97
N GLY A 122 -6.46 -10.61 8.60
CA GLY A 122 -7.45 -9.92 9.41
C GLY A 122 -7.35 -8.39 9.37
N ARG A 123 -6.59 -7.84 8.40
CA ARG A 123 -6.56 -6.39 8.12
C ARG A 123 -7.96 -5.88 7.81
N TRP A 124 -8.25 -4.67 8.29
CA TRP A 124 -9.43 -3.95 7.86
C TRP A 124 -9.30 -3.57 6.39
N ALA A 125 -10.42 -3.54 5.67
CA ALA A 125 -10.47 -3.09 4.29
C ALA A 125 -11.34 -1.83 4.15
N GLY A 126 -10.88 -0.90 3.33
CA GLY A 126 -11.65 0.28 2.96
C GLY A 126 -12.94 -0.05 2.21
N ARG A 127 -14.02 0.67 2.52
CA ARG A 127 -15.33 0.62 1.89
C ARG A 127 -15.77 2.02 1.50
N ILE A 128 -16.78 2.09 0.64
CA ILE A 128 -17.36 3.33 0.13
C ILE A 128 -16.31 4.16 -0.62
N ILE A 129 -15.63 5.09 0.05
CA ILE A 129 -14.56 5.91 -0.52
C ILE A 129 -13.25 5.10 -0.65
N GLN A 130 -13.06 4.11 0.21
CA GLN A 130 -11.83 3.31 0.34
C GLN A 130 -10.59 4.18 0.61
N LEU A 131 -10.56 4.82 1.78
CA LEU A 131 -9.47 5.72 2.23
C LEU A 131 -8.06 5.10 2.04
N GLN A 132 -7.93 3.80 2.29
CA GLN A 132 -6.67 3.04 2.16
C GLN A 132 -6.09 3.00 0.74
N ASN A 133 -6.91 3.27 -0.29
CA ASN A 133 -6.54 3.19 -1.70
C ASN A 133 -6.56 4.57 -2.38
N LEU A 134 -6.47 5.66 -1.62
CA LEU A 134 -6.41 7.00 -2.22
C LEU A 134 -5.01 7.27 -2.81
N PRO A 135 -4.95 7.89 -4.02
CA PRO A 135 -3.71 8.40 -4.61
C PRO A 135 -2.85 9.17 -3.59
N GLN A 136 -1.53 9.06 -3.71
CA GLN A 136 -0.60 9.88 -2.94
C GLN A 136 -0.53 11.30 -3.53
N ASN A 137 -0.18 12.25 -2.68
CA ASN A 137 0.10 13.62 -3.08
C ASN A 137 1.60 13.75 -3.43
N HIS A 138 1.94 14.42 -4.53
CA HIS A 138 3.33 14.69 -4.94
C HIS A 138 3.58 16.16 -5.29
N MET A 139 2.52 16.95 -5.37
CA MET A 139 2.55 18.38 -5.67
C MET A 139 3.16 19.18 -4.50
N PRO A 140 4.09 20.13 -4.76
CA PRO A 140 4.71 20.93 -3.70
C PRO A 140 3.77 22.01 -3.14
N ASP A 141 2.82 22.50 -3.95
CA ASP A 141 1.91 23.62 -3.69
C ASP A 141 0.46 23.14 -3.49
N LEU A 142 0.28 22.03 -2.75
CA LEU A 142 -1.03 21.39 -2.53
C LEU A 142 -2.10 22.34 -1.96
N GLU A 143 -1.72 23.23 -1.06
CA GLU A 143 -2.65 24.18 -0.44
C GLU A 143 -3.14 25.23 -1.45
N GLN A 144 -2.23 25.75 -2.28
CA GLN A 144 -2.57 26.72 -3.33
C GLN A 144 -3.46 26.08 -4.40
N ALA A 145 -3.09 24.88 -4.87
CA ALA A 145 -3.88 24.11 -5.82
C ALA A 145 -5.29 23.83 -5.28
N ARG A 146 -5.36 23.47 -3.99
CA ARG A 146 -6.63 23.26 -3.29
C ARG A 146 -7.48 24.52 -3.29
N ASP A 147 -6.92 25.68 -2.95
CA ASP A 147 -7.67 26.93 -2.86
C ASP A 147 -8.21 27.40 -4.22
N ILE A 148 -7.47 27.18 -5.31
CA ILE A 148 -7.94 27.48 -6.67
C ILE A 148 -9.12 26.57 -7.03
N VAL A 149 -9.06 25.27 -6.72
CA VAL A 149 -10.20 24.37 -6.94
C VAL A 149 -11.40 24.79 -6.06
N LYS A 150 -11.16 25.26 -4.83
CA LYS A 150 -12.22 25.79 -3.94
C LYS A 150 -12.88 27.05 -4.48
N SER A 151 -12.18 27.88 -5.25
CA SER A 151 -12.74 29.10 -5.85
C SER A 151 -13.58 28.82 -7.09
N GLY A 152 -13.49 27.61 -7.67
CA GLY A 152 -14.20 27.25 -8.90
C GLY A 152 -13.52 27.74 -10.17
N ASP A 153 -12.29 28.25 -10.10
CA ASP A 153 -11.57 28.85 -11.23
C ASP A 153 -10.87 27.79 -12.09
N TYR A 154 -11.62 27.20 -13.04
CA TYR A 154 -11.08 26.19 -13.95
C TYR A 154 -9.94 26.70 -14.81
N GLU A 155 -10.03 27.94 -15.30
CA GLU A 155 -9.02 28.52 -16.20
C GLU A 155 -7.68 28.63 -15.47
N MET A 156 -7.69 29.05 -14.21
CA MET A 156 -6.49 29.12 -13.39
C MET A 156 -5.89 27.75 -13.10
N VAL A 157 -6.72 26.73 -12.82
CA VAL A 157 -6.22 25.35 -12.65
C VAL A 157 -5.59 24.85 -13.95
N SER A 158 -6.24 25.05 -15.10
CA SER A 158 -5.73 24.62 -16.40
C SER A 158 -4.47 25.38 -16.84
N LEU A 159 -4.29 26.62 -16.39
CA LEU A 159 -3.12 27.44 -16.71
C LEU A 159 -1.91 27.06 -15.85
N LEU A 160 -2.13 26.79 -14.56
CA LEU A 160 -1.05 26.50 -13.61
C LEU A 160 -0.67 25.01 -13.57
N TYR A 161 -1.60 24.11 -13.93
CA TYR A 161 -1.38 22.67 -13.88
C TYR A 161 -1.74 22.01 -15.20
N ASP A 162 -0.73 21.47 -15.88
CA ASP A 162 -0.83 20.89 -17.24
C ASP A 162 -1.81 19.70 -17.34
N ASP A 163 -2.05 18.98 -16.24
CA ASP A 163 -2.93 17.80 -16.18
C ASP A 163 -3.98 17.98 -15.06
N VAL A 164 -5.09 18.63 -15.40
CA VAL A 164 -6.22 18.85 -14.47
C VAL A 164 -6.71 17.53 -13.84
N PRO A 165 -6.93 16.43 -14.59
CA PRO A 165 -7.28 15.14 -14.00
C PRO A 165 -6.29 14.61 -12.96
N ASP A 166 -4.98 14.81 -13.17
CA ASP A 166 -3.95 14.48 -12.18
C ASP A 166 -4.03 15.36 -10.96
N THR A 167 -4.10 16.68 -11.15
CA THR A 167 -4.20 17.65 -10.07
C THR A 167 -5.36 17.31 -9.15
N LEU A 168 -6.54 17.08 -9.73
CA LEU A 168 -7.72 16.64 -8.98
C LEU A 168 -7.53 15.27 -8.33
N SER A 169 -6.80 14.34 -8.95
CA SER A 169 -6.46 13.05 -8.35
C SER A 169 -5.53 13.20 -7.14
N GLN A 170 -4.54 14.08 -7.22
CA GLN A 170 -3.60 14.37 -6.14
C GLN A 170 -4.28 15.12 -5.00
N LEU A 171 -5.25 16.00 -5.28
CA LEU A 171 -5.94 16.76 -4.25
C LEU A 171 -6.97 15.97 -3.43
N ILE A 172 -7.24 14.71 -3.80
CA ILE A 172 -8.37 13.98 -3.25
C ILE A 172 -8.27 13.73 -1.73
N ARG A 173 -7.06 13.54 -1.20
CA ARG A 173 -6.87 13.41 0.26
C ARG A 173 -7.20 14.71 0.99
N THR A 174 -6.98 15.85 0.35
CA THR A 174 -7.20 17.16 0.97
C THR A 174 -8.67 17.48 1.21
N THR A 175 -9.58 16.70 0.61
CA THR A 175 -11.04 16.78 0.87
C THR A 175 -11.41 16.47 2.31
N PHE A 176 -10.61 15.67 3.00
CA PHE A 176 -10.84 15.34 4.40
C PHE A 176 -10.22 16.43 5.25
N ILE A 177 -11.05 17.06 6.08
CA ILE A 177 -10.65 18.12 7.00
C ILE A 177 -11.10 17.77 8.41
N PRO A 178 -10.41 18.23 9.46
CA PRO A 178 -10.89 18.07 10.82
C PRO A 178 -12.14 18.93 11.02
N ARG A 179 -12.94 18.58 12.03
CA ARG A 179 -14.05 19.44 12.47
C ARG A 179 -13.57 20.86 12.83
N PRO A 180 -14.43 21.88 12.75
CA PRO A 180 -14.04 23.26 13.06
C PRO A 180 -13.39 23.38 14.45
N GLY A 181 -12.25 24.07 14.51
CA GLY A 181 -11.47 24.25 15.74
C GLY A 181 -10.54 23.10 16.11
N TYR A 182 -10.50 22.01 15.34
CA TYR A 182 -9.63 20.86 15.59
C TYR A 182 -8.49 20.78 14.57
N LYS A 183 -7.57 19.84 14.80
CA LYS A 183 -6.50 19.47 13.86
C LYS A 183 -6.49 17.96 13.62
N PHE A 184 -5.85 17.52 12.54
CA PHE A 184 -5.43 16.14 12.41
C PHE A 184 -4.02 15.96 12.92
N ILE A 185 -3.81 14.87 13.64
CA ILE A 185 -2.50 14.24 13.83
C ILE A 185 -2.55 12.95 13.04
N VAL A 186 -1.62 12.80 12.10
CA VAL A 186 -1.42 11.55 11.39
C VAL A 186 -0.15 10.92 11.93
N SER A 187 -0.23 9.64 12.28
CA SER A 187 0.90 8.89 12.84
C SER A 187 0.99 7.55 12.13
N ASP A 188 2.15 7.23 11.57
CA ASP A 188 2.42 6.03 10.78
C ASP A 188 3.54 5.22 11.43
N PHE A 189 3.38 3.89 11.53
CA PHE A 189 4.45 3.08 12.08
C PHE A 189 5.62 2.96 11.10
N SER A 190 6.82 3.29 11.58
CA SER A 190 8.03 3.21 10.76
C SER A 190 8.41 1.76 10.48
N ALA A 191 8.19 1.32 9.23
CA ALA A 191 8.56 -0.01 8.73
C ALA A 191 8.06 -1.18 9.59
N ILE A 192 6.80 -1.13 10.04
CA ILE A 192 6.25 -2.07 11.03
C ILE A 192 6.40 -3.55 10.64
N GLU A 193 6.15 -3.88 9.38
CA GLU A 193 6.23 -5.27 8.91
C GLU A 193 7.67 -5.78 8.95
N ALA A 194 8.64 -4.96 8.55
CA ALA A 194 10.06 -5.32 8.59
C ALA A 194 10.56 -5.50 10.03
N ARG A 195 10.10 -4.64 10.96
CA ARG A 195 10.38 -4.77 12.41
C ARG A 195 9.81 -6.06 12.98
N VAL A 196 8.54 -6.34 12.69
CA VAL A 196 7.86 -7.57 13.16
C VAL A 196 8.54 -8.81 12.57
N LEU A 197 8.86 -8.81 11.27
CA LEU A 197 9.57 -9.91 10.62
C LEU A 197 10.93 -10.16 11.28
N SER A 198 11.71 -9.10 11.48
CA SER A 198 13.04 -9.19 12.08
C SER A 198 13.00 -9.64 13.53
N TYR A 199 12.00 -9.19 14.29
CA TYR A 199 11.77 -9.60 15.67
C TYR A 199 11.40 -11.09 15.76
N LEU A 200 10.42 -11.54 14.97
CA LEU A 200 10.00 -12.94 14.98
C LEU A 200 11.14 -13.86 14.55
N ALA A 201 11.90 -13.47 13.52
CA ALA A 201 13.06 -14.23 13.06
C ALA A 201 14.28 -14.11 13.98
N ASN A 202 14.30 -13.20 14.97
CA ASN A 202 15.49 -12.87 15.77
C ASN A 202 16.69 -12.45 14.90
N GLU A 203 16.44 -11.63 13.86
CA GLU A 203 17.46 -11.09 12.96
C GLU A 203 18.13 -9.86 13.61
N LYS A 204 19.14 -10.14 14.45
CA LYS A 204 19.71 -9.18 15.41
C LYS A 204 20.20 -7.88 14.78
N TRP A 205 20.92 -7.97 13.65
CA TRP A 205 21.50 -6.78 13.02
C TRP A 205 20.41 -5.82 12.53
N ARG A 206 19.29 -6.33 12.02
CA ARG A 206 18.14 -5.51 11.62
C ARG A 206 17.47 -4.87 12.82
N MET A 207 17.28 -5.65 13.88
CA MET A 207 16.73 -5.13 15.13
C MET A 207 17.60 -4.00 15.69
N GLU A 208 18.93 -4.12 15.60
CA GLU A 208 19.86 -3.06 16.01
C GLU A 208 19.72 -1.79 15.16
N VAL A 209 19.62 -1.93 13.84
CA VAL A 209 19.35 -0.80 12.93
C VAL A 209 18.06 -0.08 13.34
N PHE A 210 17.00 -0.84 13.58
CA PHE A 210 15.71 -0.30 14.03
C PHE A 210 15.76 0.32 15.43
N ASN A 211 16.58 -0.21 16.33
CA ASN A 211 16.79 0.32 17.67
C ASN A 211 17.54 1.65 17.66
N ASN A 212 18.43 1.83 16.70
CA ASN A 212 19.25 3.02 16.51
C ASN A 212 18.64 4.02 15.52
N ASN A 213 17.36 3.85 15.13
CA ASN A 213 16.66 4.68 14.14
C ASN A 213 17.40 4.79 12.78
N GLY A 214 18.16 3.75 12.41
CA GLY A 214 18.90 3.70 11.16
C GLY A 214 17.99 3.46 9.94
N ASP A 215 18.46 3.88 8.76
CA ASP A 215 17.78 3.61 7.50
C ASP A 215 17.97 2.13 7.11
N ILE A 216 16.91 1.34 7.24
CA ILE A 216 16.93 -0.10 6.95
C ILE A 216 17.32 -0.41 5.50
N TYR A 217 17.06 0.50 4.55
CA TYR A 217 17.41 0.29 3.16
C TYR A 217 18.92 0.48 2.93
N CYS A 218 19.51 1.49 3.59
CA CYS A 218 20.96 1.66 3.63
C CYS A 218 21.62 0.45 4.30
N ALA A 219 21.14 0.06 5.48
CA ALA A 219 21.71 -1.06 6.22
C ALA A 219 21.59 -2.39 5.46
N SER A 220 20.44 -2.64 4.79
CA SER A 220 20.26 -3.81 3.95
C SER A 220 21.21 -3.80 2.75
N ALA A 221 21.37 -2.66 2.08
CA ALA A 221 22.35 -2.53 1.01
C ALA A 221 23.78 -2.80 1.53
N SER A 222 24.14 -2.26 2.70
CA SER A 222 25.44 -2.52 3.31
C SER A 222 25.68 -3.97 3.63
N ALA A 223 24.70 -4.66 4.21
CA ALA A 223 24.78 -6.08 4.53
C ALA A 223 24.87 -6.94 3.26
N MET A 224 24.17 -6.58 2.19
CA MET A 224 24.15 -7.31 0.92
C MET A 224 25.44 -7.15 0.11
N PHE A 225 26.02 -5.95 0.09
CA PHE A 225 27.16 -5.60 -0.77
C PHE A 225 28.49 -5.54 -0.01
N GLY A 226 28.49 -5.64 1.32
CA GLY A 226 29.70 -5.58 2.14
C GLY A 226 30.39 -4.21 2.15
N VAL A 227 29.65 -3.13 1.86
CA VAL A 227 30.18 -1.75 1.82
C VAL A 227 29.30 -0.79 2.63
N PRO A 228 29.85 0.24 3.28
CA PRO A 228 29.04 1.26 3.94
C PRO A 228 28.14 2.00 2.93
N VAL A 229 26.87 2.20 3.28
CA VAL A 229 25.88 2.90 2.47
C VAL A 229 25.20 3.95 3.31
N GLU A 230 25.25 5.21 2.86
CA GLU A 230 24.64 6.34 3.54
C GLU A 230 23.67 7.07 2.59
N LYS A 231 22.50 7.49 3.10
CA LYS A 231 21.41 8.04 2.28
C LYS A 231 21.83 9.22 1.40
N HIS A 232 22.69 10.09 1.93
CA HIS A 232 23.23 11.26 1.23
C HIS A 232 24.76 11.28 1.29
N GLY A 233 25.40 10.12 1.13
CA GLY A 233 26.83 9.97 1.30
C GLY A 233 27.42 8.82 0.48
N GLN A 234 28.33 8.07 1.11
CA GLN A 234 29.02 6.97 0.46
C GLN A 234 28.02 5.93 -0.08
N ASN A 235 28.21 5.51 -1.34
CA ASN A 235 27.41 4.48 -2.00
C ASN A 235 25.88 4.73 -1.99
N ALA A 236 25.43 5.99 -1.91
CA ALA A 236 24.00 6.33 -1.83
C ALA A 236 23.13 5.68 -2.93
N HIS A 237 23.68 5.47 -4.13
CA HIS A 237 23.01 4.79 -5.25
C HIS A 237 22.58 3.35 -4.92
N LEU A 238 23.29 2.65 -4.02
CA LEU A 238 22.95 1.29 -3.59
C LEU A 238 21.72 1.23 -2.68
N ARG A 239 21.34 2.35 -2.05
CA ARG A 239 20.15 2.42 -1.18
C ARG A 239 18.89 2.00 -1.95
N GLN A 240 18.78 2.34 -3.22
CA GLN A 240 17.65 1.94 -4.05
C GLN A 240 17.59 0.42 -4.24
N LYS A 241 18.74 -0.23 -4.47
CA LYS A 241 18.84 -1.69 -4.54
C LYS A 241 18.42 -2.33 -3.21
N GLY A 242 18.90 -1.78 -2.08
CA GLY A 242 18.49 -2.21 -0.73
C GLY A 242 16.98 -2.06 -0.49
N LYS A 243 16.38 -0.96 -0.93
CA LYS A 243 14.92 -0.72 -0.82
C LYS A 243 14.10 -1.76 -1.59
N ILE A 244 14.44 -2.02 -2.84
CA ILE A 244 13.71 -2.99 -3.66
C ILE A 244 13.85 -4.39 -3.07
N ALA A 245 15.07 -4.77 -2.67
CA ALA A 245 15.34 -6.06 -2.05
C ALA A 245 14.53 -6.25 -0.76
N GLU A 246 14.50 -5.22 0.09
CA GLU A 246 13.75 -5.25 1.35
C GLU A 246 12.26 -5.48 1.15
N LEU A 247 11.66 -4.76 0.19
CA LEU A 247 10.22 -4.86 -0.08
C LEU A 247 9.84 -6.15 -0.82
N ALA A 248 10.74 -6.70 -1.64
CA ALA A 248 10.43 -7.85 -2.49
C ALA A 248 10.77 -9.20 -1.83
N LEU A 249 11.83 -9.28 -1.02
CA LEU A 249 12.46 -10.55 -0.68
C LEU A 249 12.10 -11.07 0.71
N GLY A 250 11.60 -10.22 1.62
CA GLY A 250 11.24 -10.57 3.01
C GLY A 250 10.26 -11.73 3.17
N TYR A 251 9.50 -12.06 2.12
CA TYR A 251 8.51 -13.14 2.09
C TYR A 251 8.75 -14.12 0.95
N GLY A 252 10.02 -14.45 0.68
CA GLY A 252 10.40 -15.47 -0.28
C GLY A 252 10.26 -15.05 -1.75
N GLY A 253 10.21 -13.74 -2.01
CA GLY A 253 10.31 -13.21 -3.37
C GLY A 253 11.59 -13.68 -4.06
N SER A 254 11.52 -13.74 -5.38
CA SER A 254 12.63 -14.09 -6.26
C SER A 254 12.71 -13.09 -7.41
N VAL A 255 13.46 -13.39 -8.46
CA VAL A 255 13.65 -12.55 -9.66
C VAL A 255 12.33 -11.98 -10.18
N GLY A 256 11.27 -12.79 -10.26
CA GLY A 256 9.95 -12.31 -10.71
C GLY A 256 9.33 -11.23 -9.81
N ALA A 257 9.52 -11.31 -8.50
CA ALA A 257 9.05 -10.29 -7.56
C ALA A 257 9.83 -8.97 -7.72
N LEU A 258 11.15 -9.06 -7.91
CA LEU A 258 11.99 -7.90 -8.21
C LEU A 258 11.56 -7.21 -9.51
N LYS A 259 11.32 -7.98 -10.59
CA LYS A 259 10.80 -7.46 -11.86
C LYS A 259 9.45 -6.75 -11.66
N ALA A 260 8.52 -7.36 -10.92
CA ALA A 260 7.19 -6.76 -10.65
C ALA A 260 7.27 -5.44 -9.86
N MET A 261 8.26 -5.32 -8.98
CA MET A 261 8.56 -4.11 -8.20
C MET A 261 9.33 -3.03 -8.99
N GLY A 262 9.58 -3.26 -10.28
CA GLY A 262 10.21 -2.28 -11.17
C GLY A 262 11.73 -2.25 -11.07
N ALA A 263 12.38 -3.34 -10.65
CA ALA A 263 13.84 -3.40 -10.55
C ALA A 263 14.55 -2.96 -11.83
N LEU A 264 14.05 -3.40 -12.99
CA LEU A 264 14.61 -3.05 -14.31
C LEU A 264 14.42 -1.57 -14.63
N ASP A 265 13.25 -1.00 -14.33
CA ASP A 265 12.96 0.42 -14.51
C ASP A 265 13.85 1.32 -13.63
N MET A 266 14.41 0.74 -12.57
CA MET A 266 15.30 1.39 -11.61
C MET A 266 16.79 1.17 -11.93
N GLY A 267 17.11 0.63 -13.11
CA GLY A 267 18.47 0.51 -13.62
C GLY A 267 19.22 -0.77 -13.19
N LEU A 268 18.53 -1.76 -12.60
CA LEU A 268 19.10 -3.10 -12.42
C LEU A 268 19.03 -3.88 -13.75
N THR A 269 20.08 -4.63 -14.08
CA THR A 269 20.06 -5.55 -15.22
C THR A 269 19.47 -6.90 -14.83
N GLU A 270 19.02 -7.70 -15.82
CA GLU A 270 18.48 -9.04 -15.53
C GLU A 270 19.49 -9.94 -14.81
N ASP A 271 20.76 -9.86 -15.20
CA ASP A 271 21.85 -10.67 -14.64
C ASP A 271 22.17 -10.29 -13.18
N GLU A 272 21.83 -9.06 -12.75
CA GLU A 272 21.99 -8.61 -11.37
C GLU A 272 20.89 -9.14 -10.43
N LEU A 273 19.72 -9.54 -10.96
CA LEU A 273 18.56 -9.85 -10.12
C LEU A 273 18.76 -11.11 -9.27
N TYR A 274 19.28 -12.18 -9.85
CA TYR A 274 19.51 -13.42 -9.10
C TYR A 274 20.60 -13.27 -8.02
N PRO A 275 21.78 -12.68 -8.32
CA PRO A 275 22.76 -12.31 -7.29
C PRO A 275 22.15 -11.46 -6.17
N LEU A 276 21.29 -10.49 -6.49
CA LEU A 276 20.62 -9.66 -5.48
C LEU A 276 19.76 -10.49 -4.52
N VAL A 277 19.00 -11.46 -5.04
CA VAL A 277 18.22 -12.41 -4.23
C VAL A 277 19.14 -13.21 -3.31
N ALA A 278 20.22 -13.76 -3.86
CA ALA A 278 21.18 -14.56 -3.11
C ALA A 278 21.85 -13.74 -1.99
N SER A 279 22.35 -12.55 -2.29
CA SER A 279 22.98 -11.66 -1.31
C SER A 279 22.02 -11.27 -0.18
N TRP A 280 20.75 -10.97 -0.49
CA TRP A 280 19.77 -10.66 0.55
C TRP A 280 19.53 -11.87 1.46
N ARG A 281 19.39 -13.08 0.91
CA ARG A 281 19.18 -14.29 1.71
C ARG A 281 20.40 -14.61 2.59
N SER A 282 21.61 -14.47 2.05
CA SER A 282 22.86 -14.66 2.80
C SER A 282 23.01 -13.63 3.93
N ALA A 283 22.56 -12.40 3.73
CA ALA A 283 22.56 -11.36 4.75
C ALA A 283 21.45 -11.54 5.81
N ASN A 284 20.45 -12.40 5.56
CA ASN A 284 19.26 -12.58 6.40
C ASN A 284 18.99 -14.05 6.73
N PRO A 285 19.98 -14.77 7.28
CA PRO A 285 19.89 -16.21 7.47
C PRO A 285 18.76 -16.59 8.43
N ASN A 286 18.50 -15.78 9.47
CA ASN A 286 17.47 -16.13 10.46
C ASN A 286 16.07 -15.91 9.89
N ILE A 287 15.87 -14.89 9.05
CA ILE A 287 14.60 -14.71 8.33
C ILE A 287 14.36 -15.89 7.37
N VAL A 288 15.38 -16.31 6.64
CA VAL A 288 15.26 -17.48 5.75
C VAL A 288 14.95 -18.75 6.56
N GLN A 289 15.60 -18.96 7.69
CA GLN A 289 15.32 -20.08 8.58
C GLN A 289 13.88 -20.03 9.11
N PHE A 290 13.41 -18.84 9.51
CA PHE A 290 12.03 -18.66 9.97
C PHE A 290 11.00 -19.08 8.92
N TRP A 291 11.24 -18.81 7.63
CA TRP A 291 10.36 -19.30 6.56
C TRP A 291 10.23 -20.82 6.56
N TRP A 292 11.35 -21.53 6.69
CA TRP A 292 11.40 -22.99 6.65
C TRP A 292 10.89 -23.64 7.94
N ASP A 293 11.08 -23.00 9.08
CA ASP A 293 10.54 -23.46 10.36
C ASP A 293 9.01 -23.36 10.35
N VAL A 294 8.46 -22.27 9.80
CA VAL A 294 7.02 -22.11 9.60
C VAL A 294 6.50 -23.13 8.58
N ASP A 295 7.19 -23.31 7.45
CA ASP A 295 6.82 -24.33 6.46
C ASP A 295 6.73 -25.72 7.09
N SER A 296 7.78 -26.12 7.82
CA SER A 296 7.87 -27.41 8.51
C SER A 296 6.75 -27.58 9.54
N CYS A 297 6.43 -26.53 10.31
CA CYS A 297 5.33 -26.56 11.27
C CYS A 297 3.96 -26.73 10.59
N VAL A 298 3.70 -25.95 9.54
CA VAL A 298 2.45 -26.00 8.78
C VAL A 298 2.28 -27.38 8.13
N THR A 299 3.30 -27.88 7.45
CA THR A 299 3.29 -29.20 6.81
C THR A 299 3.04 -30.32 7.82
N ASN A 300 3.81 -30.38 8.91
CA ASN A 300 3.60 -31.40 9.96
C ASN A 300 2.20 -31.30 10.61
N THR A 301 1.70 -30.08 10.85
CA THR A 301 0.35 -29.87 11.40
C THR A 301 -0.73 -30.36 10.44
N VAL A 302 -0.58 -30.14 9.13
CA VAL A 302 -1.57 -30.50 8.12
C VAL A 302 -1.51 -31.99 7.78
N GLU A 303 -0.33 -32.60 7.69
CA GLU A 303 -0.17 -34.02 7.37
C GLU A 303 -0.51 -34.93 8.54
N LYS A 304 0.02 -34.61 9.73
CA LYS A 304 -0.06 -35.49 10.90
C LYS A 304 -1.18 -35.10 11.86
N HIS A 305 -1.85 -33.98 11.61
CA HIS A 305 -2.89 -33.41 12.48
C HIS A 305 -2.43 -33.21 13.93
N ILE A 306 -1.15 -32.89 14.12
CA ILE A 306 -0.55 -32.62 15.43
C ILE A 306 -0.43 -31.11 15.68
N ARG A 307 -0.29 -30.73 16.94
CA ARG A 307 0.10 -29.36 17.30
C ARG A 307 1.61 -29.21 17.11
N THR A 308 2.04 -28.17 16.39
CA THR A 308 3.44 -27.75 16.29
C THR A 308 3.60 -26.29 16.70
N GLU A 309 4.84 -25.86 16.94
CA GLU A 309 5.13 -24.51 17.42
C GLU A 309 6.51 -24.06 16.96
N THR A 310 6.64 -22.79 16.61
CA THR A 310 7.93 -22.15 16.33
C THR A 310 7.83 -20.65 16.58
N HIS A 311 8.89 -20.01 17.09
CA HIS A 311 8.96 -18.56 17.32
C HIS A 311 7.76 -17.96 18.10
N GLY A 312 7.21 -18.72 19.06
CA GLY A 312 6.03 -18.30 19.84
C GLY A 312 4.70 -18.32 19.05
N ILE A 313 4.67 -19.00 17.91
CA ILE A 313 3.51 -19.16 17.03
C ILE A 313 3.09 -20.63 17.05
N ILE A 314 1.82 -20.87 17.36
CA ILE A 314 1.28 -22.22 17.51
C ILE A 314 0.43 -22.60 16.30
N PHE A 315 0.69 -23.78 15.75
CA PHE A 315 -0.05 -24.37 14.65
C PHE A 315 -0.85 -25.55 15.18
N SER A 316 -2.14 -25.59 14.84
CA SER A 316 -3.02 -26.66 15.31
C SER A 316 -4.04 -27.04 14.26
N TYR A 317 -4.48 -28.30 14.29
CA TYR A 317 -5.52 -28.80 13.40
C TYR A 317 -6.76 -29.15 14.22
N LYS A 318 -7.92 -28.60 13.86
CA LYS A 318 -9.20 -28.90 14.52
C LYS A 318 -10.35 -28.80 13.54
N SER A 319 -11.23 -29.79 13.55
CA SER A 319 -12.49 -29.78 12.79
C SER A 319 -12.32 -29.45 11.29
N GLY A 320 -11.30 -30.01 10.64
CA GLY A 320 -11.05 -29.80 9.22
C GLY A 320 -10.43 -28.43 8.87
N MET A 321 -9.91 -27.71 9.86
CA MET A 321 -9.23 -26.44 9.69
C MET A 321 -7.86 -26.46 10.37
N MET A 322 -6.89 -25.77 9.78
CA MET A 322 -5.64 -25.41 10.46
C MET A 322 -5.78 -24.01 11.04
N PHE A 323 -5.33 -23.84 12.27
CA PHE A 323 -5.25 -22.55 12.96
C PHE A 323 -3.80 -22.19 13.23
N ILE A 324 -3.43 -20.95 12.93
CA ILE A 324 -2.17 -20.33 13.34
C ILE A 324 -2.51 -19.34 14.45
N THR A 325 -2.08 -19.63 15.68
CA THR A 325 -2.28 -18.77 16.84
C THR A 325 -1.07 -17.84 17.00
N LEU A 326 -1.33 -16.54 16.92
CA LEU A 326 -0.34 -15.48 17.04
C LEU A 326 -0.01 -15.21 18.52
N PRO A 327 1.10 -14.50 18.83
CA PRO A 327 1.43 -14.12 20.20
C PRO A 327 0.33 -13.30 20.91
N SER A 328 -0.47 -12.54 20.15
CA SER A 328 -1.65 -11.81 20.66
C SER A 328 -2.81 -12.71 21.12
N GLY A 329 -2.71 -14.03 20.90
CA GLY A 329 -3.77 -15.02 21.11
C GLY A 329 -4.77 -15.11 19.94
N ARG A 330 -4.71 -14.21 18.95
CA ARG A 330 -5.59 -14.26 17.78
C ARG A 330 -5.24 -15.43 16.87
N GLN A 331 -6.25 -16.06 16.29
CA GLN A 331 -6.09 -17.21 15.39
C GLN A 331 -6.38 -16.85 13.93
N LEU A 332 -5.48 -17.21 13.03
CA LEU A 332 -5.70 -17.22 11.58
C LEU A 332 -6.21 -18.61 11.18
N SER A 333 -7.27 -18.66 10.36
CA SER A 333 -7.94 -19.91 10.01
C SER A 333 -7.73 -20.27 8.54
N TYR A 334 -7.36 -21.52 8.28
CA TYR A 334 -7.17 -22.08 6.95
C TYR A 334 -8.10 -23.28 6.77
N VAL A 335 -9.03 -23.17 5.83
CA VAL A 335 -10.13 -24.12 5.65
C VAL A 335 -9.70 -25.31 4.80
N LYS A 336 -10.00 -26.54 5.25
CA LYS A 336 -9.68 -27.81 4.56
C LYS A 336 -8.24 -27.85 4.00
N PRO A 337 -7.23 -27.61 4.86
CA PRO A 337 -5.85 -27.67 4.43
C PRO A 337 -5.47 -29.13 4.17
N ARG A 338 -4.65 -29.35 3.13
CA ARG A 338 -4.08 -30.65 2.77
C ARG A 338 -2.82 -30.47 1.95
N MET A 339 -1.98 -31.49 1.91
CA MET A 339 -0.88 -31.56 0.95
C MET A 339 -1.41 -31.65 -0.48
N GLY A 340 -0.72 -30.97 -1.38
CA GLY A 340 -0.99 -30.96 -2.81
C GLY A 340 0.25 -30.47 -3.55
N TYR A 341 0.09 -30.11 -4.81
CA TYR A 341 1.18 -29.62 -5.64
C TYR A 341 1.00 -28.14 -5.95
N ASN A 342 2.09 -27.40 -5.92
CA ASN A 342 2.11 -26.02 -6.39
C ASN A 342 2.16 -25.97 -7.93
N ARG A 343 2.07 -24.76 -8.49
CA ARG A 343 2.16 -24.50 -9.93
C ARG A 343 3.45 -25.01 -10.60
N PHE A 344 4.50 -25.28 -9.82
CA PHE A 344 5.79 -25.79 -10.27
C PHE A 344 5.93 -27.31 -10.08
N GLY A 345 4.88 -27.99 -9.65
CA GLY A 345 4.86 -29.44 -9.43
C GLY A 345 5.55 -29.89 -8.14
N SER A 346 5.97 -28.98 -7.25
CA SER A 346 6.51 -29.33 -5.94
C SER A 346 5.39 -29.50 -4.91
N GLU A 347 5.60 -30.37 -3.94
CA GLU A 347 4.67 -30.55 -2.83
C GLU A 347 4.53 -29.25 -2.02
N SER A 348 3.30 -28.94 -1.60
CA SER A 348 2.98 -27.73 -0.84
C SER A 348 1.65 -27.87 -0.10
N VAL A 349 1.46 -27.08 0.94
CA VAL A 349 0.16 -26.99 1.63
C VAL A 349 -0.82 -26.19 0.79
N THR A 350 -1.98 -26.78 0.53
CA THR A 350 -3.10 -26.11 -0.14
C THR A 350 -4.31 -25.99 0.79
N TYR A 351 -5.12 -24.95 0.65
CA TYR A 351 -6.32 -24.73 1.46
C TYR A 351 -7.43 -24.10 0.63
N GLU A 352 -8.67 -24.07 1.13
CA GLU A 352 -9.79 -23.43 0.46
C GLU A 352 -10.02 -22.01 0.96
N GLY A 353 -10.28 -21.08 0.04
CA GLY A 353 -10.59 -19.70 0.38
C GLY A 353 -10.88 -18.82 -0.82
N VAL A 354 -11.08 -17.52 -0.57
CA VAL A 354 -11.43 -16.55 -1.62
C VAL A 354 -10.19 -16.12 -2.41
N GLY A 355 -9.99 -16.65 -3.61
CA GLY A 355 -8.88 -16.35 -4.49
C GLY A 355 -8.74 -14.89 -4.93
N GLN A 356 -7.74 -14.60 -5.77
CA GLN A 356 -7.54 -13.26 -6.35
C GLN A 356 -8.75 -12.81 -7.18
N ASN A 357 -9.41 -13.76 -7.85
CA ASN A 357 -10.61 -13.53 -8.66
C ASN A 357 -11.90 -13.37 -7.82
N LYS A 358 -11.78 -13.23 -6.49
CA LYS A 358 -12.90 -13.16 -5.52
C LYS A 358 -13.84 -14.37 -5.55
N LYS A 359 -13.39 -15.50 -6.10
CA LYS A 359 -14.10 -16.78 -6.12
C LYS A 359 -13.56 -17.70 -5.03
N TRP A 360 -14.41 -18.59 -4.53
CA TRP A 360 -13.95 -19.66 -3.65
C TRP A 360 -13.17 -20.69 -4.47
N GLU A 361 -11.90 -20.88 -4.14
CA GLU A 361 -11.01 -21.78 -4.87
C GLU A 361 -10.00 -22.41 -3.91
N ARG A 362 -9.27 -23.41 -4.42
CA ARG A 362 -8.13 -23.99 -3.71
C ARG A 362 -6.90 -23.17 -3.99
N ILE A 363 -6.24 -22.74 -2.92
CA ILE A 363 -5.11 -21.83 -2.93
C ILE A 363 -3.87 -22.60 -2.46
N GLU A 364 -2.81 -22.56 -3.25
CA GLU A 364 -1.48 -23.04 -2.86
C GLU A 364 -0.80 -22.05 -1.90
N SER A 365 0.01 -22.57 -0.98
CA SER A 365 0.80 -21.76 -0.07
C SER A 365 2.10 -22.47 0.32
N TYR A 366 3.01 -21.70 0.89
CA TYR A 366 4.37 -22.14 1.25
C TYR A 366 4.86 -21.27 2.41
N GLY A 367 5.86 -21.72 3.15
CA GLY A 367 6.38 -21.09 4.37
C GLY A 367 6.45 -19.56 4.34
N PRO A 368 7.20 -18.95 3.40
CA PRO A 368 7.26 -17.50 3.24
C PRO A 368 5.90 -16.80 3.08
N LYS A 369 4.92 -17.42 2.41
CA LYS A 369 3.56 -16.87 2.27
C LYS A 369 2.77 -16.95 3.59
N PHE A 370 2.98 -18.00 4.39
CA PHE A 370 2.43 -18.06 5.75
C PHE A 370 3.09 -17.01 6.65
N VAL A 371 4.40 -16.83 6.56
CA VAL A 371 5.15 -15.79 7.27
C VAL A 371 4.61 -14.40 6.93
N GLU A 372 4.36 -14.09 5.65
CA GLU A 372 3.72 -12.83 5.26
C GLU A 372 2.37 -12.64 5.98
N ASN A 373 1.50 -13.65 5.97
CA ASN A 373 0.20 -13.55 6.62
C ASN A 373 0.33 -13.33 8.13
N ILE A 374 1.27 -14.03 8.79
CA ILE A 374 1.58 -13.92 10.22
C ILE A 374 2.07 -12.51 10.55
N VAL A 375 3.06 -12.00 9.81
CA VAL A 375 3.63 -10.66 10.04
C VAL A 375 2.56 -9.59 9.83
N GLN A 376 1.84 -9.64 8.71
CA GLN A 376 0.76 -8.69 8.43
C GLN A 376 -0.36 -8.72 9.48
N ALA A 377 -0.63 -9.90 10.03
CA ALA A 377 -1.60 -10.10 11.09
C ALA A 377 -1.12 -9.52 12.43
N ILE A 378 0.15 -9.73 12.79
CA ILE A 378 0.73 -9.16 14.01
C ILE A 378 0.80 -7.64 13.90
N SER A 379 1.25 -7.07 12.78
CA SER A 379 1.22 -5.61 12.57
C SER A 379 -0.18 -5.02 12.72
N ARG A 380 -1.21 -5.74 12.25
CA ARG A 380 -2.61 -5.36 12.44
C ARG A 380 -3.02 -5.39 13.92
N ASP A 381 -2.53 -6.35 14.68
CA ASP A 381 -2.83 -6.45 16.12
C ASP A 381 -2.10 -5.38 16.94
N ILE A 382 -0.89 -5.00 16.53
CA ILE A 382 -0.16 -3.85 17.07
C ILE A 382 -0.95 -2.57 16.82
N LEU A 383 -1.43 -2.33 15.59
CA LEU A 383 -2.29 -1.18 15.31
C LEU A 383 -3.58 -1.20 16.16
N ALA A 384 -4.22 -2.37 16.30
CA ALA A 384 -5.39 -2.51 17.15
C ALA A 384 -5.09 -2.17 18.62
N TYR A 385 -3.89 -2.49 19.10
CA TYR A 385 -3.41 -2.14 20.43
C TYR A 385 -3.15 -0.63 20.55
N ALA A 386 -2.48 -0.01 19.57
CA ALA A 386 -2.25 1.44 19.52
C ALA A 386 -3.57 2.23 19.50
N MET A 387 -4.59 1.76 18.78
CA MET A 387 -5.93 2.35 18.82
C MET A 387 -6.55 2.31 20.24
N LYS A 388 -6.18 1.33 21.09
CA LYS A 388 -6.64 1.25 22.48
C LYS A 388 -5.84 2.14 23.44
N THR A 389 -4.54 2.31 23.21
CA THR A 389 -3.71 3.24 24.00
C THR A 389 -4.17 4.68 23.75
N LEU A 390 -4.48 5.00 22.50
CA LEU A 390 -4.98 6.29 22.05
C LEU A 390 -6.51 6.47 22.21
N ARG A 391 -7.18 5.68 23.06
CA ARG A 391 -8.65 5.72 23.21
C ARG A 391 -9.23 7.07 23.67
N CYS A 392 -8.39 7.94 24.25
CA CYS A 392 -8.76 9.30 24.64
C CYS A 392 -8.75 10.27 23.46
N CYS A 393 -8.13 9.89 22.35
CA CYS A 393 -8.11 10.64 21.11
C CYS A 393 -9.16 10.08 20.14
N GLU A 394 -9.66 10.93 19.24
CA GLU A 394 -10.69 10.52 18.30
C GLU A 394 -10.05 9.98 17.01
N THR A 395 -9.84 8.66 16.94
CA THR A 395 -9.42 8.02 15.68
C THR A 395 -10.58 8.04 14.66
N VAL A 396 -10.38 8.79 13.59
CA VAL A 396 -11.37 9.04 12.53
C VAL A 396 -11.11 8.19 11.27
N GLY A 397 -9.87 7.76 11.07
CA GLY A 397 -9.50 6.89 9.96
C GLY A 397 -8.18 6.17 10.21
N HIS A 398 -7.86 5.22 9.33
CA HIS A 398 -6.56 4.55 9.33
C HIS A 398 -6.21 4.06 7.92
N VAL A 399 -4.92 4.09 7.57
CA VAL A 399 -4.41 3.57 6.29
C VAL A 399 -3.36 2.52 6.59
N HIS A 400 -3.79 1.25 6.61
CA HIS A 400 -2.97 0.12 7.04
C HIS A 400 -2.39 0.34 8.43
N ASP A 401 -1.14 0.72 8.54
CA ASP A 401 -0.34 1.01 9.73
C ASP A 401 -0.38 2.48 10.19
N GLU A 402 -1.01 3.36 9.40
CA GLU A 402 -1.22 4.78 9.71
C GLU A 402 -2.54 5.00 10.45
N LEU A 403 -2.54 5.84 11.49
CA LEU A 403 -3.73 6.35 12.19
C LEU A 403 -3.96 7.82 11.86
N ILE A 404 -5.23 8.18 11.61
CA ILE A 404 -5.67 9.56 11.45
C ILE A 404 -6.52 9.92 12.66
N ILE A 405 -6.02 10.88 13.43
CA ILE A 405 -6.56 11.26 14.73
C ILE A 405 -7.04 12.70 14.66
N GLU A 406 -8.31 12.92 14.95
CA GLU A 406 -8.89 14.24 15.09
C GLU A 406 -8.81 14.67 16.56
N CYS A 407 -8.15 15.80 16.85
CA CYS A 407 -7.87 16.19 18.23
C CYS A 407 -7.86 17.72 18.43
N ASP A 408 -7.99 18.11 19.71
CA ASP A 408 -7.88 19.51 20.12
C ASP A 408 -6.49 20.06 19.75
N PRO A 409 -6.36 21.31 19.28
CA PRO A 409 -5.08 21.89 18.89
C PRO A 409 -3.99 21.84 19.96
N ARG A 410 -4.35 21.73 21.25
CA ARG A 410 -3.42 21.63 22.38
C ARG A 410 -2.80 20.25 22.57
N VAL A 411 -3.31 19.21 21.91
CA VAL A 411 -2.72 17.87 22.00
C VAL A 411 -1.34 17.87 21.32
N SER A 412 -0.33 17.40 22.06
CA SER A 412 1.05 17.30 21.56
C SER A 412 1.21 16.09 20.64
N LEU A 413 1.92 16.29 19.52
CA LEU A 413 2.38 15.23 18.62
C LEU A 413 3.20 14.17 19.35
N GLU A 414 4.12 14.60 20.20
CA GLU A 414 5.07 13.74 20.92
C GLU A 414 4.33 12.74 21.81
N VAL A 415 3.26 13.19 22.47
CA VAL A 415 2.43 12.32 23.32
C VAL A 415 1.70 11.28 22.49
N VAL A 416 1.17 11.65 21.32
CA VAL A 416 0.52 10.70 20.42
C VAL A 416 1.52 9.66 19.91
N CYS A 417 2.73 10.09 19.55
CA CYS A 417 3.82 9.21 19.12
C CYS A 417 4.21 8.22 20.23
N GLU A 418 4.42 8.71 21.45
CA GLU A 418 4.75 7.87 22.60
C GLU A 418 3.66 6.81 22.84
N GLN A 419 2.38 7.20 22.80
CA GLN A 419 1.26 6.26 22.99
C GLN A 419 1.14 5.25 21.84
N MET A 420 1.41 5.65 20.60
CA MET A 420 1.40 4.75 19.44
C MET A 420 2.58 3.77 19.46
N GLY A 421 3.76 4.23 19.89
CA GLY A 421 5.00 3.46 20.02
C GLY A 421 5.04 2.48 21.19
N GLN A 422 4.00 2.40 22.02
CA GLN A 422 3.96 1.45 23.14
C GLN A 422 3.95 0.01 22.65
N THR A 423 5.00 -0.73 23.00
CA THR A 423 5.10 -2.16 22.71
C THR A 423 4.01 -2.94 23.45
N PRO A 424 3.18 -3.73 22.74
CA PRO A 424 2.20 -4.58 23.40
C PRO A 424 2.88 -5.64 24.30
N PRO A 425 2.27 -6.02 25.44
CA PRO A 425 2.90 -6.94 26.39
C PRO A 425 3.14 -8.35 25.84
N TRP A 426 2.46 -8.72 24.74
CA TRP A 426 2.57 -10.02 24.09
C TRP A 426 3.67 -10.10 23.01
N VAL A 427 4.40 -9.01 22.76
CA VAL A 427 5.62 -8.97 21.91
C VAL A 427 6.73 -8.19 22.63
N PRO A 428 7.17 -8.65 23.82
CA PRO A 428 8.12 -7.90 24.62
C PRO A 428 9.45 -7.70 23.88
N GLY A 429 10.01 -6.49 23.96
CA GLY A 429 11.30 -6.14 23.33
C GLY A 429 11.21 -5.75 21.85
N LEU A 430 10.04 -5.84 21.21
CA LEU A 430 9.83 -5.24 19.89
C LEU A 430 9.76 -3.71 20.01
N LYS A 431 10.81 -3.01 19.57
CA LYS A 431 10.83 -1.55 19.56
C LYS A 431 10.02 -1.01 18.39
N LEU A 432 8.94 -0.31 18.72
CA LEU A 432 8.07 0.37 17.77
C LEU A 432 8.42 1.86 17.73
N ASN A 433 8.47 2.41 16.54
CA ASN A 433 8.56 3.85 16.31
C ASN A 433 7.42 4.25 15.38
N ALA A 434 6.93 5.47 15.56
CA ALA A 434 6.01 6.10 14.62
C ALA A 434 6.62 7.40 14.10
N ASP A 435 6.28 7.76 12.87
CA ASP A 435 6.53 9.08 12.29
C ASP A 435 5.20 9.83 12.28
N GLU A 436 5.19 11.09 12.73
CA GLU A 436 3.98 11.88 12.87
C GLU A 436 4.08 13.28 12.28
N TYR A 437 2.92 13.82 11.88
CA TYR A 437 2.77 15.19 11.45
C TYR A 437 1.38 15.73 11.75
N GLU A 438 1.30 17.05 11.93
CA GLU A 438 0.05 17.78 12.04
C GLU A 438 -0.40 18.28 10.67
N CYS A 439 -1.70 18.24 10.42
CA CYS A 439 -2.27 18.80 9.21
C CYS A 439 -3.69 19.36 9.42
N ARG A 440 -4.06 20.35 8.58
CA ARG A 440 -5.40 20.95 8.54
C ARG A 440 -6.31 20.31 7.50
N PHE A 441 -5.75 19.45 6.67
CA PHE A 441 -6.44 18.57 5.76
C PHE A 441 -5.57 17.32 5.61
N TYR A 442 -6.19 16.17 5.34
CA TYR A 442 -5.43 14.94 5.18
C TYR A 442 -4.55 15.01 3.93
N MET A 443 -3.26 14.77 4.10
CA MET A 443 -2.26 14.63 3.05
C MET A 443 -1.30 13.53 3.50
N LYS A 444 -0.47 13.00 2.61
CA LYS A 444 0.65 12.13 3.03
C LYS A 444 1.90 12.97 3.22
N SER A 445 2.65 12.75 4.31
CA SER A 445 3.97 13.36 4.54
C SER A 445 5.03 12.88 3.56
#